data_AF-A0A834WRF7-F1
#
_entry.id   AF-A0A834WRF7-F1
#
_cell.length_a   1.000
_cell.length_b   1.000
_cell.length_c   1.000
_cell.angle_alpha   90.00
_cell.angle_beta   90.00
_cell.angle_gamma   90.00
#
_symmetry.space_group_name_H-M   'P 1'
#
loop_
_entity.id
_entity.type
_entity.pdbx_description
1 polymer ?
#
loop_
_entity_poly.entity_id
_entity_poly.type
_entity_poly.pdbx_seq_one_letter_code
_entity_poly.pdbx_strand_id
1 'polypeptide(L)'
;MLQEVRDLATRNKATPNAVWEIQHTHKTNGGRVWLDPKSQEIHGRLQELVSQKKENQHPLTGDEILESVLGERSGYVRGKGYGKKPITKRARKQIDVEASVSSAIEIQEERVEYEHKLQEERNELQPKDQEKHAELERKMQAEIDQRIQAQLAILMSNFQ
;
A
#
# COMPACT_ATOMS: atom_id res chain seq x y z
N MET A 1 29.61 -28.43 -10.26
CA MET A 1 28.65 -27.86 -9.29
C MET A 1 29.27 -26.61 -8.69
N LEU A 2 28.87 -25.41 -9.13
CA LEU A 2 29.32 -24.16 -8.50
C LEU A 2 28.42 -23.88 -7.31
N GLN A 3 28.92 -24.25 -6.13
CA GLN A 3 28.35 -23.90 -4.83
C GLN A 3 28.13 -22.38 -4.83
N GLU A 4 26.93 -21.92 -4.46
CA GLU A 4 26.73 -20.50 -4.13
C GLU A 4 27.87 -20.11 -3.20
N VAL A 5 28.68 -19.11 -3.58
CA VAL A 5 29.76 -18.59 -2.74
C VAL A 5 29.10 -17.90 -1.55
N ARG A 6 28.75 -18.71 -0.56
CA ARG A 6 28.25 -18.30 0.75
C ARG A 6 29.46 -18.22 1.66
N ASP A 7 29.53 -17.19 2.49
CA ASP A 7 30.49 -17.20 3.58
C ASP A 7 30.13 -18.35 4.52
N LEU A 8 31.04 -19.34 4.61
CA LEU A 8 30.87 -20.55 5.42
C LEU A 8 30.66 -20.23 6.91
N ALA A 9 31.11 -19.07 7.36
CA ALA A 9 30.99 -18.60 8.74
C ALA A 9 29.62 -17.97 9.07
N THR A 10 28.95 -17.34 8.10
CA THR A 10 27.80 -16.46 8.37
C THR A 10 26.51 -16.88 7.66
N ARG A 11 26.56 -17.87 6.75
CA ARG A 11 25.43 -18.32 5.89
C ARG A 11 24.81 -17.18 5.03
N ASN A 12 25.35 -15.98 5.12
CA ASN A 12 24.98 -14.79 4.36
C ASN A 12 25.64 -14.80 2.98
N LYS A 13 25.08 -14.03 2.04
CA LYS A 13 25.71 -13.81 0.74
C LYS A 13 27.08 -13.15 0.98
N ALA A 14 28.15 -13.74 0.44
CA ALA A 14 29.49 -13.12 0.46
C ALA A 14 29.45 -11.76 -0.22
N THR A 15 30.28 -10.81 0.19
CA THR A 15 30.28 -9.45 -0.35
C THR A 15 30.48 -9.42 -1.87
N PRO A 16 29.92 -8.42 -2.58
CA PRO A 16 30.01 -8.38 -4.04
C PRO A 16 31.44 -8.47 -4.58
N ASN A 17 32.40 -7.82 -3.93
CA ASN A 17 33.82 -7.86 -4.29
C ASN A 17 34.43 -9.26 -4.12
N ALA A 18 34.12 -9.99 -3.04
CA ALA A 18 34.62 -11.34 -2.80
C ALA A 18 34.08 -12.34 -3.83
N VAL A 19 32.78 -12.23 -4.17
CA VAL A 19 32.18 -13.05 -5.23
C VAL A 19 32.82 -12.74 -6.58
N TRP A 20 33.09 -11.46 -6.86
CA TRP A 20 33.75 -11.03 -8.10
C TRP A 20 35.17 -11.58 -8.24
N GLU A 21 35.99 -11.46 -7.18
CA GLU A 21 37.35 -12.00 -7.14
C GLU A 21 37.36 -13.51 -7.40
N ILE A 22 36.43 -14.27 -6.78
CA ILE A 22 36.35 -15.72 -6.99
C ILE A 22 35.97 -16.09 -8.42
N GLN A 23 35.12 -15.30 -9.08
CA GLN A 23 34.69 -15.58 -10.45
C GLN A 23 35.71 -15.15 -11.52
N HIS A 24 36.53 -14.14 -11.23
CA HIS A 24 37.42 -13.51 -12.22
C HIS A 24 38.91 -13.69 -11.90
N THR A 25 39.24 -14.64 -11.02
CA THR A 25 40.60 -15.10 -10.80
C THR A 25 40.71 -16.60 -11.06
N HIS A 26 41.86 -17.05 -11.56
CA HIS A 26 42.21 -18.46 -11.59
C HIS A 26 43.31 -18.75 -10.57
N LYS A 27 43.32 -19.98 -10.04
CA LYS A 27 44.32 -20.43 -9.08
C LYS A 27 45.52 -21.00 -9.83
N THR A 28 46.68 -20.40 -9.61
CA THR A 28 47.98 -20.81 -10.14
C THR A 28 48.88 -21.24 -8.98
N ASN A 29 49.95 -21.98 -9.26
CA ASN A 29 50.90 -22.45 -8.24
C ASN A 29 51.56 -21.30 -7.44
N GLY A 30 51.54 -20.06 -7.95
CA GLY A 30 52.01 -18.86 -7.28
C GLY A 30 50.93 -17.98 -6.63
N GLY A 31 49.65 -18.38 -6.63
CA GLY A 31 48.54 -17.60 -6.05
C GLY A 31 47.33 -17.43 -6.96
N ARG A 32 46.53 -16.39 -6.73
CA ARG A 32 45.40 -16.01 -7.61
C ARG A 32 45.89 -14.99 -8.63
N VAL A 33 45.54 -15.22 -9.89
CA VAL A 33 45.83 -14.29 -10.99
C VAL A 33 44.51 -13.89 -11.65
N TRP A 34 44.35 -12.60 -11.92
CA TRP A 34 43.18 -12.05 -12.61
C TRP A 34 43.09 -12.60 -14.03
N LEU A 35 41.87 -12.86 -14.50
CA LEU A 35 41.64 -13.31 -15.88
C LEU A 35 41.97 -12.22 -16.91
N ASP A 36 41.77 -10.96 -16.54
CA ASP A 36 41.99 -9.80 -17.40
C ASP A 36 42.17 -8.52 -16.56
N PRO A 37 42.83 -7.47 -17.10
CA PRO A 37 43.04 -6.21 -16.39
C PRO A 37 41.75 -5.47 -16.02
N LYS A 38 40.69 -5.62 -16.83
CA LYS A 38 39.40 -4.96 -16.59
C LYS A 38 38.70 -5.57 -15.38
N SER A 39 38.82 -6.87 -15.16
CA SER A 39 38.32 -7.56 -13.96
C SER A 39 38.99 -7.04 -12.69
N GLN A 40 40.29 -6.75 -12.75
CA GLN A 40 41.03 -6.15 -11.62
C GLN A 40 40.55 -4.72 -11.32
N GLU A 41 40.31 -3.91 -12.36
CA GLU A 41 39.77 -2.55 -12.22
C GLU A 41 38.36 -2.57 -11.58
N ILE A 42 37.48 -3.42 -12.09
CA ILE A 42 36.13 -3.61 -11.56
C ILE A 42 36.17 -4.03 -10.10
N HIS A 43 37.08 -4.93 -9.72
CA HIS A 43 37.26 -5.34 -8.33
C HIS A 43 37.62 -4.15 -7.43
N GLY A 44 38.52 -3.26 -7.88
CA GLY A 44 38.90 -2.05 -7.16
C GLY A 44 37.70 -1.14 -6.90
N ARG A 45 36.88 -0.89 -7.93
CA ARG A 45 35.65 -0.08 -7.81
C ARG A 45 34.63 -0.72 -6.85
N LEU A 46 34.45 -2.04 -6.92
CA LEU A 46 33.57 -2.77 -6.00
C LEU A 46 34.07 -2.68 -4.54
N GLN A 47 35.37 -2.78 -4.32
CA GLN A 47 35.97 -2.69 -2.98
C GLN A 47 35.76 -1.30 -2.36
N GLU A 48 35.88 -0.25 -3.16
CA GLU A 48 35.63 1.13 -2.73
C GLU A 48 34.16 1.32 -2.30
N LEU A 49 33.20 0.94 -3.14
CA LEU A 49 31.77 1.06 -2.82
C LEU A 49 31.36 0.20 -1.62
N VAL A 50 31.92 -1.00 -1.47
CA VAL A 50 31.69 -1.85 -0.29
C VAL A 50 32.27 -1.21 0.98
N SER A 51 33.36 -0.46 0.87
CA SER A 51 33.95 0.27 2.00
C SER A 51 33.09 1.47 2.37
N GLN A 52 32.65 2.27 1.38
CA GLN A 52 31.72 3.40 1.58
C GLN A 52 30.39 2.96 2.20
N LYS A 53 29.89 1.76 1.87
CA LYS A 53 28.68 1.20 2.47
C LYS A 53 28.76 1.13 4.00
N LYS A 54 29.94 0.87 4.58
CA LYS A 54 30.09 0.76 6.05
C LYS A 54 29.96 2.11 6.76
N GLU A 55 30.17 3.21 6.04
CA GLU A 55 30.20 4.57 6.58
C GLU A 55 28.84 5.29 6.47
N ASN A 56 27.99 4.88 5.52
CA ASN A 56 26.72 5.52 5.24
C ASN A 56 25.55 4.96 6.08
N GLN A 57 24.65 5.84 6.56
CA GLN A 57 23.44 5.46 7.29
C GLN A 57 22.43 4.67 6.44
N HIS A 58 22.51 4.76 5.10
CA HIS A 58 21.68 4.02 4.16
C HIS A 58 22.59 3.14 3.29
N PRO A 59 22.93 1.94 3.78
CA PRO A 59 23.96 1.13 3.16
C PRO A 59 23.42 0.47 1.87
N LEU A 60 24.00 0.85 0.72
CA LEU A 60 23.68 0.27 -0.59
C LEU A 60 23.63 -1.26 -0.54
N THR A 61 22.61 -1.86 -1.13
CA THR A 61 22.50 -3.31 -1.25
C THR A 61 23.60 -3.87 -2.15
N GLY A 62 23.95 -5.15 -2.01
CA GLY A 62 24.99 -5.73 -2.86
C GLY A 62 24.60 -5.79 -4.34
N ASP A 63 23.29 -5.86 -4.62
CA ASP A 63 22.75 -5.78 -5.98
C ASP A 63 22.91 -4.36 -6.56
N GLU A 64 22.65 -3.31 -5.76
CA GLU A 64 22.87 -1.90 -6.15
C GLU A 64 24.34 -1.55 -6.40
N ILE A 65 25.25 -2.09 -5.57
CA ILE A 65 26.70 -1.90 -5.77
C ILE A 65 27.14 -2.51 -7.10
N LEU A 66 26.65 -3.71 -7.43
CA LEU A 66 26.96 -4.36 -8.70
C LEU A 66 26.33 -3.63 -9.88
N GLU A 67 25.11 -3.11 -9.72
CA GLU A 67 24.44 -2.30 -10.73
C GLU A 67 25.19 -1.00 -11.01
N SER A 68 25.75 -0.35 -9.99
CA SER A 68 26.58 0.86 -10.15
C SER A 68 27.86 0.59 -10.96
N VAL A 69 28.53 -0.55 -10.74
CA VAL A 69 29.81 -0.85 -11.41
C VAL A 69 29.64 -1.56 -12.75
N LEU A 70 28.69 -2.49 -12.86
CA LEU A 70 28.49 -3.36 -14.03
C LEU A 70 27.30 -2.94 -14.90
N GLY A 71 26.48 -2.00 -14.43
CA GLY A 71 25.19 -1.65 -15.02
C GLY A 71 24.06 -2.60 -14.59
N GLU A 72 22.84 -2.23 -14.98
CA GLU A 72 21.64 -3.00 -14.70
C GLU A 72 21.69 -4.37 -15.40
N ARG A 73 21.65 -5.45 -14.62
CA ARG A 73 21.52 -6.81 -15.17
C ARG A 73 20.05 -7.07 -15.52
N SER A 74 19.80 -7.41 -16.78
CA SER A 74 18.45 -7.64 -17.32
C SER A 74 17.70 -8.84 -16.73
N GLY A 75 18.33 -9.70 -15.92
CA GLY A 75 17.63 -10.85 -15.34
C GLY A 75 18.39 -11.66 -14.29
N TYR A 76 17.72 -12.70 -13.80
CA TYR A 76 18.25 -13.66 -12.83
C TYR A 76 19.11 -14.72 -13.51
N VAL A 77 20.34 -14.92 -13.04
CA VAL A 77 21.14 -16.09 -13.40
C VAL A 77 21.32 -16.99 -12.19
N ARG A 78 20.71 -18.17 -12.23
CA ARG A 78 20.77 -19.15 -11.13
C ARG A 78 22.21 -19.50 -10.80
N GLY A 79 22.56 -19.44 -9.51
CA GLY A 79 23.91 -19.76 -9.03
C GLY A 79 24.95 -18.66 -9.18
N LYS A 80 24.60 -17.48 -9.71
CA LYS A 80 25.51 -16.33 -9.82
C LYS A 80 25.40 -15.30 -8.68
N GLY A 81 24.63 -15.63 -7.63
CA GLY A 81 24.53 -14.87 -6.37
C GLY A 81 23.64 -13.63 -6.46
N TYR A 82 24.10 -12.63 -7.21
CA TYR A 82 23.50 -11.30 -7.34
C TYR A 82 22.72 -11.11 -8.65
N GLY A 83 21.65 -10.32 -8.60
CA GLY A 83 20.71 -10.04 -9.69
C GLY A 83 19.25 -10.17 -9.28
N LYS A 84 18.35 -9.52 -10.05
CA LYS A 84 16.90 -9.49 -9.83
C LYS A 84 16.34 -10.91 -9.72
N LYS A 85 15.99 -11.36 -8.52
CA LYS A 85 15.43 -12.70 -8.31
C LYS A 85 14.00 -12.78 -8.84
N PRO A 86 13.59 -13.92 -9.42
CA PRO A 86 12.20 -14.10 -9.81
C PRO A 86 11.30 -14.08 -8.57
N ILE A 87 10.12 -13.48 -8.72
CA ILE A 87 9.08 -13.48 -7.69
C ILE A 87 8.67 -14.94 -7.43
N THR A 88 8.68 -15.33 -6.15
CA THR A 88 8.30 -16.70 -5.77
C THR A 88 6.77 -16.85 -5.80
N LYS A 89 6.28 -18.09 -5.98
CA LYS A 89 4.83 -18.37 -5.92
C LYS A 89 4.18 -17.89 -4.62
N ARG A 90 4.91 -17.98 -3.49
CA ARG A 90 4.43 -17.51 -2.19
C ARG A 90 4.32 -15.99 -2.14
N ALA A 91 5.34 -15.28 -2.62
CA ALA A 91 5.32 -13.82 -2.70
C ALA A 91 4.20 -13.32 -3.62
N ARG A 92 3.97 -14.01 -4.75
CA ARG A 92 2.86 -13.66 -5.65
C ARG A 92 1.49 -13.81 -4.97
N LYS A 93 1.25 -14.93 -4.28
CA LYS A 93 0.01 -15.13 -3.50
C LYS A 93 -0.19 -14.05 -2.44
N GLN A 94 0.87 -13.62 -1.78
CA GLN A 94 0.81 -12.54 -0.79
C GLN A 94 0.33 -11.23 -1.44
N ILE A 95 0.91 -10.86 -2.58
CA ILE A 95 0.53 -9.66 -3.34
C ILE A 95 -0.93 -9.76 -3.80
N ASP A 96 -1.36 -10.92 -4.29
CA ASP A 96 -2.74 -11.13 -4.73
C ASP A 96 -3.74 -10.99 -3.57
N VAL A 97 -3.39 -11.49 -2.38
CA VAL A 97 -4.21 -11.33 -1.17
C VAL A 97 -4.25 -9.88 -0.73
N GLU A 98 -3.11 -9.19 -0.70
CA GLU A 98 -3.04 -7.77 -0.33
C GLU A 98 -3.89 -6.92 -1.27
N ALA A 99 -3.80 -7.14 -2.59
CA ALA A 99 -4.64 -6.47 -3.58
C ALA A 99 -6.14 -6.75 -3.36
N SER A 100 -6.49 -8.02 -3.06
CA SER A 100 -7.88 -8.39 -2.76
C SER A 100 -8.41 -7.72 -1.49
N VAL A 101 -7.58 -7.58 -0.46
CA VAL A 101 -7.95 -6.93 0.80
C VAL A 101 -8.13 -5.43 0.58
N SER A 102 -7.21 -4.77 -0.13
CA SER A 102 -7.35 -3.35 -0.47
C SER A 102 -8.63 -3.06 -1.24
N SER A 103 -8.97 -3.88 -2.24
CA SER A 103 -10.23 -3.74 -2.98
C SER A 103 -11.46 -3.97 -2.09
N ALA A 104 -11.41 -4.95 -1.18
CA ALA A 104 -12.51 -5.21 -0.27
C ALA A 104 -12.73 -4.06 0.72
N ILE A 105 -11.66 -3.39 1.17
CA ILE A 105 -11.73 -2.20 2.02
C ILE A 105 -12.41 -1.06 1.26
N GLU A 106 -11.97 -0.76 0.04
CA GLU A 106 -12.54 0.31 -0.79
C GLU A 106 -14.04 0.13 -1.02
N ILE A 107 -14.47 -1.10 -1.37
CA ILE A 107 -15.90 -1.44 -1.51
C ILE A 107 -16.64 -1.27 -0.18
N GLN A 108 -16.04 -1.65 0.93
CA GLN A 108 -16.68 -1.55 2.24
C GLN A 108 -16.82 -0.08 2.67
N GLU A 109 -15.85 0.76 2.38
CA GLU A 109 -15.90 2.21 2.62
C GLU A 109 -17.02 2.86 1.80
N GLU A 110 -17.09 2.59 0.49
CA GLU A 110 -18.16 3.11 -0.39
C GLU A 110 -19.55 2.67 0.10
N ARG A 111 -19.69 1.41 0.55
CA ARG A 111 -20.95 0.92 1.13
C ARG A 111 -21.34 1.68 2.39
N VAL A 112 -20.39 1.94 3.29
CA VAL A 112 -20.64 2.66 4.54
C VAL A 112 -21.04 4.11 4.24
N GLU A 113 -20.36 4.76 3.30
CA GLU A 113 -20.71 6.13 2.87
C GLU A 113 -22.12 6.20 2.28
N TYR A 114 -22.48 5.23 1.43
CA TYR A 114 -23.80 5.15 0.84
C TYR A 114 -24.90 4.91 1.89
N GLU A 115 -24.68 3.98 2.83
CA GLU A 115 -25.59 3.71 3.93
C GLU A 115 -25.76 4.94 4.84
N HIS A 116 -24.67 5.67 5.12
CA HIS A 116 -24.72 6.92 5.88
C HIS A 116 -25.59 7.98 5.18
N LYS A 117 -25.40 8.17 3.87
CA LYS A 117 -26.17 9.15 3.08
C LYS A 117 -27.67 8.85 3.06
N LEU A 118 -28.04 7.58 2.91
CA LEU A 118 -29.45 7.15 2.98
C LEU A 118 -30.06 7.40 4.36
N GLN A 119 -29.28 7.17 5.42
CA GLN A 119 -29.74 7.41 6.79
C GLN A 119 -29.94 8.90 7.07
N GLU A 120 -29.06 9.75 6.57
CA GLU A 120 -29.18 11.21 6.67
C GLU A 120 -30.44 11.71 5.95
N GLU A 121 -30.68 11.28 4.71
CA GLU A 121 -31.90 11.62 3.97
C GLU A 121 -33.17 11.19 4.71
N ARG A 122 -33.17 9.98 5.29
CA ARG A 122 -34.31 9.49 6.08
C ARG A 122 -34.54 10.33 7.34
N ASN A 123 -33.46 10.71 8.03
CA ASN A 123 -33.52 11.55 9.22
C ASN A 123 -34.01 12.97 8.92
N GLU A 124 -33.81 13.47 7.69
CA GLU A 124 -34.35 14.75 7.26
C GLU A 124 -35.84 14.70 6.90
N LEU A 125 -36.28 13.65 6.20
CA LEU A 125 -37.65 13.56 5.68
C LEU A 125 -38.67 13.24 6.78
N GLN A 126 -38.36 12.32 7.70
CA GLN A 126 -39.27 11.93 8.78
C GLN A 126 -39.78 13.10 9.65
N PRO A 127 -38.94 13.99 10.20
CA PRO A 127 -39.43 15.08 11.04
C PRO A 127 -40.22 16.09 10.22
N LYS A 128 -39.84 16.35 8.96
CA LYS A 128 -40.57 17.28 8.07
C LYS A 128 -41.98 16.76 7.77
N ASP A 129 -42.13 15.46 7.54
CA ASP A 129 -43.44 14.86 7.28
C ASP A 129 -44.30 14.84 8.55
N GLN A 130 -43.70 14.53 9.70
CA GLN A 130 -44.40 14.56 10.98
C GLN A 130 -44.83 15.97 11.39
N GLU A 131 -43.99 16.98 11.14
CA GLU A 131 -44.32 18.40 11.38
C GLU A 131 -45.46 18.87 10.48
N LYS A 132 -45.41 18.56 9.17
CA LYS A 132 -46.51 18.88 8.23
C LYS A 132 -47.83 18.24 8.65
N HIS A 133 -47.79 16.98 9.10
CA HIS A 133 -48.98 16.29 9.59
C HIS A 133 -49.55 16.97 10.83
N ALA A 134 -48.69 17.30 11.80
CA ALA A 134 -49.11 18.01 13.01
C ALA A 134 -49.65 19.42 12.72
N GLU A 135 -49.08 20.14 11.73
CA GLU A 135 -49.58 21.45 11.33
C GLU A 135 -50.97 21.37 10.66
N LEU A 136 -51.18 20.37 9.80
CA LEU A 136 -52.48 20.10 9.19
C LEU A 136 -53.55 19.80 10.24
N GLU A 137 -53.23 18.95 11.22
CA GLU A 137 -54.14 18.65 12.34
C GLU A 137 -54.48 19.90 13.15
N ARG A 138 -53.47 20.73 13.47
CA ARG A 138 -53.68 22.00 14.20
C ARG A 138 -54.57 22.96 13.42
N LYS A 139 -54.39 23.08 12.10
CA LYS A 139 -55.22 23.93 11.23
C LYS A 139 -56.67 23.45 11.22
N MET A 140 -56.88 22.15 11.06
CA MET A 140 -58.22 21.56 11.07
C MET A 140 -58.91 21.77 12.43
N GLN A 141 -58.18 21.60 13.54
CA GLN A 141 -58.72 21.84 14.86
C GLN A 141 -59.09 23.32 15.07
N ALA A 142 -58.23 24.25 14.65
CA ALA A 142 -58.49 25.67 14.75
C ALA A 142 -59.71 26.11 13.91
N GLU A 143 -59.92 25.51 12.73
CA GLU A 143 -61.08 25.77 11.89
C GLU A 143 -62.39 25.28 12.56
N ILE A 144 -62.35 24.08 13.16
CA ILE A 144 -63.48 23.55 13.93
C ILE A 144 -63.81 24.49 15.09
N ASP A 145 -62.80 24.91 15.87
CA ASP A 145 -62.99 25.81 17.01
C ASP A 145 -63.53 27.19 16.59
N GLN A 146 -63.02 27.75 15.49
CA GLN A 146 -63.55 29.00 14.92
C GLN A 146 -65.02 28.86 14.52
N ARG A 147 -65.40 27.75 13.90
CA ARG A 147 -66.78 27.51 13.48
C ARG A 147 -67.72 27.37 14.68
N ILE A 148 -67.28 26.70 15.74
CA ILE A 148 -68.01 26.61 17.01
C ILE A 148 -68.19 28.00 17.62
N GLN A 149 -67.12 28.79 17.71
CA GLN A 149 -67.20 30.16 18.25
C GLN A 149 -68.13 31.06 17.43
N ALA A 150 -68.08 30.99 16.09
CA ALA A 150 -68.98 31.74 15.22
C ALA A 150 -70.45 31.36 15.45
N GLN A 151 -70.75 30.07 15.58
CA GLN A 151 -72.11 29.62 15.89
C GLN A 151 -72.60 30.11 17.26
N LEU A 152 -71.73 30.06 18.28
CA LEU A 152 -72.05 30.59 19.60
C LEU A 152 -72.29 32.11 19.59
N ALA A 153 -71.48 32.86 18.83
CA ALA A 153 -71.65 34.31 18.70
C ALA A 153 -72.98 34.68 18.02
N ILE A 154 -73.38 33.96 16.96
CA ILE A 154 -74.68 34.14 16.28
C ILE A 154 -75.84 33.84 17.23
N LEU A 155 -75.73 32.76 18.02
CA LEU A 155 -76.75 32.44 19.03
C LEU A 155 -76.86 33.55 20.06
N MET A 156 -75.74 34.04 20.59
CA MET A 156 -75.70 35.10 21.59
C MET A 156 -76.25 36.44 21.08
N SER A 157 -76.06 36.79 19.79
CA SER A 157 -76.60 38.02 19.20
C SER A 157 -78.11 38.01 18.97
N ASN A 158 -78.73 36.83 18.88
CA ASN A 158 -80.18 36.70 18.68
C ASN A 158 -81.00 36.84 19.98
N PHE A 159 -80.32 36.99 21.12
CA PHE A 159 -80.94 37.16 22.45
C PHE A 159 -80.79 38.59 23.02
N GLN A 160 -80.30 39.55 22.24
CA GLN A 160 -80.27 40.98 22.57
C GLN A 160 -81.41 41.73 21.87
#